data_AF-A0A9X7YDD3-F1
#
_entry.id   AF-A0A9X7YDD3-F1
#
_cell.length_a   1.000
_cell.length_b   1.000
_cell.length_c   1.000
_cell.angle_alpha   90.00
_cell.angle_beta   90.00
_cell.angle_gamma   90.00
#
_symmetry.space_group_name_H-M   'P 1'
#
loop_
_entity.id
_entity.type
_entity.pdbx_description
1 polymer ?
#
loop_
_entity_poly.entity_id
_entity_poly.type
_entity_poly.pdbx_seq_one_letter_code
_entity_poly.pdbx_strand_id
1 'polypeptide(L)' 'MPPTTGAAIPAAPRKTLLEWIEHDDGDQTSSPIPKCSRQAAALHPQILVAQEGRGEPLAPPRGFHLAPLG' A
#
# COMPACT_ATOMS: atom_id res chain seq x y z
N MET A 1 -35.15 6.34 -17.57
CA MET A 1 -34.02 6.99 -18.28
C MET A 1 -32.96 5.93 -18.50
N PRO A 2 -32.37 5.79 -19.70
CA PRO A 2 -31.27 4.84 -19.89
C PRO A 2 -30.02 5.34 -19.14
N PRO A 3 -29.18 4.43 -18.61
CA PRO A 3 -27.94 4.83 -17.96
C PRO A 3 -27.00 5.43 -19.01
N THR A 4 -26.49 6.64 -18.72
CA THR A 4 -25.47 7.32 -19.52
C THR A 4 -24.24 6.43 -19.57
N THR A 5 -23.91 5.89 -20.75
CA THR A 5 -22.65 5.20 -20.99
C THR A 5 -21.52 6.19 -20.75
N GLY A 6 -20.88 6.13 -19.58
CA GLY A 6 -19.73 6.97 -19.26
C GLY A 6 -18.62 6.76 -20.29
N ALA A 7 -17.94 7.85 -20.68
CA ALA A 7 -16.79 7.77 -21.56
C ALA A 7 -15.72 6.86 -20.95
N ALA A 8 -15.23 5.90 -21.73
CA ALA A 8 -14.17 5.00 -21.29
C ALA A 8 -12.89 5.81 -21.02
N ILE A 9 -12.31 5.68 -19.82
CA ILE A 9 -11.00 6.26 -19.52
C ILE A 9 -9.97 5.50 -20.35
N PRO A 10 -9.15 6.18 -21.17
CA PRO A 10 -8.13 5.52 -21.96
C PRO A 10 -7.11 4.84 -21.04
N ALA A 11 -6.62 3.67 -21.45
CA ALA A 11 -5.56 3.01 -20.73
C ALA A 11 -4.33 3.92 -20.67
N ALA A 12 -3.77 4.08 -19.47
CA ALA A 12 -2.50 4.79 -19.33
C ALA A 12 -1.42 4.07 -20.16
N PRO A 13 -0.50 4.79 -20.82
CA PRO A 13 0.64 4.20 -21.48
C PRO A 13 1.43 3.31 -20.50
N ARG A 14 1.69 2.06 -20.88
CA ARG A 14 2.45 1.10 -20.05
C ARG A 14 3.79 0.85 -20.73
N LYS A 15 4.88 1.00 -19.99
CA LYS A 15 6.19 0.54 -20.43
C LYS A 15 6.21 -1.00 -20.50
N THR A 16 6.94 -1.53 -21.47
CA THR A 16 7.27 -2.95 -21.59
C THR A 16 8.27 -3.38 -20.51
N LEU A 17 8.36 -4.68 -20.22
CA LEU A 17 9.29 -5.20 -19.21
C LEU A 17 10.76 -4.80 -19.49
N LEU A 18 11.17 -4.84 -20.76
CA LEU A 18 12.51 -4.38 -21.18
C LEU A 18 12.72 -2.90 -20.87
N GLU A 19 11.74 -2.05 -21.22
CA GLU A 19 11.81 -0.62 -20.93
C GLU A 19 11.86 -0.32 -19.43
N TRP A 20 11.17 -1.10 -18.59
CA TRP A 20 11.24 -1.01 -17.12
C TRP A 20 12.61 -1.40 -16.55
N ILE A 21 13.30 -2.35 -17.18
CA ILE A 21 14.60 -2.84 -16.73
C ILE A 21 15.72 -1.88 -17.19
N GLU A 22 15.61 -1.37 -18.41
CA GLU A 22 16.58 -0.46 -19.02
C GLU A 22 16.47 0.95 -18.45
N HIS A 23 15.24 1.41 -18.22
CA HIS A 23 14.95 2.68 -17.57
C HIS A 23 14.60 2.36 -16.13
N ASP A 24 15.61 2.21 -15.29
CA ASP A 24 15.44 2.42 -13.86
C ASP A 24 14.99 3.89 -13.70
N ASP A 25 13.67 4.14 -13.77
CA ASP A 25 13.05 5.42 -13.40
C ASP A 25 13.17 5.61 -11.87
N GLY A 26 14.32 5.21 -11.31
CA GLY A 26 14.48 4.63 -9.99
C GLY A 26 13.87 5.53 -8.97
N ASP A 27 12.75 5.08 -8.40
CA ASP A 27 11.83 5.82 -7.52
C ASP A 27 12.07 7.33 -7.56
N GLN A 28 12.04 7.91 -8.77
CA GLN A 28 12.31 9.33 -9.00
C GLN A 28 11.04 10.09 -8.64
N THR A 29 10.67 9.96 -7.38
CA THR A 29 10.49 11.02 -6.41
C THR A 29 10.04 10.28 -5.16
N SER A 30 10.95 10.11 -4.20
CA SER A 30 10.47 10.12 -2.83
C SER A 30 9.77 11.46 -2.66
N SER A 31 8.46 11.45 -2.90
CA SER A 31 7.56 12.52 -2.50
C SER A 31 8.00 12.86 -1.09
N PRO A 32 8.28 14.13 -0.74
CA PRO A 32 8.70 14.44 0.61
C PRO A 32 7.65 13.83 1.52
N ILE A 33 8.05 12.82 2.29
CA ILE A 33 7.12 12.06 3.13
C ILE A 33 6.34 13.11 3.91
N PRO A 34 5.01 13.13 3.81
CA PRO A 34 4.22 14.18 4.43
C PRO A 34 4.59 14.20 5.91
N LYS A 35 5.20 15.31 6.35
CA LYS A 35 5.61 15.43 7.74
C LYS A 35 4.35 15.39 8.58
N CYS A 36 4.32 14.44 9.52
CA CYS A 36 3.25 14.38 10.50
C CYS A 36 3.13 15.74 11.21
N SER A 37 1.89 16.17 11.48
CA SER A 37 1.67 17.30 12.37
C SER A 37 2.27 17.00 13.74
N ARG A 38 2.65 18.02 14.52
CA ARG A 38 3.20 17.81 15.88
C ARG A 38 2.28 16.96 16.76
N GLN A 39 0.97 17.11 16.58
CA GLN A 39 -0.05 16.32 17.28
C GLN A 39 -0.01 14.85 16.83
N ALA A 40 0.07 14.58 15.52
CA ALA A 40 0.19 13.21 15.00
C ALA A 40 1.51 12.55 15.44
N ALA A 41 2.63 13.28 15.38
CA ALA A 41 3.93 12.78 15.83
C ALA A 41 3.96 12.43 17.33
N ALA A 42 3.19 13.12 18.17
CA ALA A 42 3.05 12.81 19.59
C ALA A 42 2.22 11.54 19.88
N LEU A 43 1.42 11.08 18.91
CA LEU A 43 0.68 9.82 18.99
C LEU A 43 1.54 8.60 18.60
N HIS A 44 2.58 8.80 17.77
CA HIS A 44 3.48 7.71 17.35
C HIS A 44 4.12 6.93 18.52
N PRO A 45 4.68 7.57 19.57
CA PRO A 45 5.24 6.83 20.70
C PRO A 45 4.18 6.05 21.50
N GLN A 46 2.92 6.54 21.55
CA GLN A 46 1.83 5.83 22.21
C GLN A 46 1.43 4.56 21.45
N ILE A 47 1.50 4.59 20.12
CA ILE A 47 1.24 3.43 19.25
C ILE A 47 2.38 2.39 19.36
N LEU A 48 3.64 2.84 19.44
CA LEU A 48 4.79 1.95 19.61
C LEU A 48 4.74 1.21 20.96
N VAL A 49 4.42 1.92 22.05
CA VAL A 49 4.30 1.32 23.39
C VAL A 49 3.12 0.35 23.47
N ALA A 50 2.03 0.59 22.73
CA ALA A 50 0.91 -0.35 22.65
C ALA A 50 1.25 -1.65 21.90
N GLN A 51 2.27 -1.65 21.03
CA GLN A 51 2.74 -2.84 20.30
C GLN A 51 3.70 -3.70 21.15
N GLU A 52 4.42 -3.10 22.10
CA GLU A 52 5.29 -3.82 23.03
C GLU A 52 4.49 -4.69 24.02
N GLY A 53 3.21 -4.37 24.24
CA GLY A 53 2.25 -5.17 24.98
C GLY A 53 1.54 -6.20 24.11
N ARG A 54 2.26 -7.25 23.69
CA ARG A 54 1.77 -8.54 23.14
C ARG A 54 0.25 -8.60 22.82
N GLY A 55 -0.15 -8.14 21.64
CA GLY A 55 -1.36 -8.66 21.02
C GLY A 55 -1.09 -10.10 20.57
N GLU A 56 -1.91 -11.06 20.99
CA GLU A 56 -1.88 -12.41 20.39
C GLU A 56 -1.97 -12.28 18.85
N PRO A 57 -1.25 -13.11 18.08
CA PRO A 57 -1.36 -13.10 16.63
C PRO A 57 -2.82 -13.20 16.22
N LEU A 58 -3.30 -12.22 15.44
CA LEU A 58 -4.66 -12.26 14.91
C LEU A 58 -4.81 -13.55 14.10
N ALA A 59 -5.75 -14.40 14.51
CA ALA A 59 -6.07 -15.59 13.75
C ALA A 59 -6.53 -15.16 12.35
N PRO A 60 -6.05 -15.82 11.28
CA PRO A 60 -6.48 -15.50 9.93
C PRO A 60 -8.00 -15.73 9.78
N PRO A 61 -8.69 -14.93 8.97
CA PRO A 61 -10.09 -15.18 8.65
C PRO A 61 -10.29 -16.59 8.11
N ARG A 62 -11.44 -17.21 8.41
CA ARG A 62 -11.79 -18.55 7.91
C ARG A 62 -11.64 -18.60 6.39
N GLY A 63 -10.78 -19.48 5.89
CA GLY A 63 -10.50 -19.65 4.46
C GLY A 63 -9.20 -19.00 3.94
N PHE A 64 -8.48 -18.24 4.78
CA PHE A 64 -7.18 -17.64 4.45
C PHE A 64 -5.99 -18.40 5.07
N HIS A 65 -6.15 -19.69 5.35
CA HIS A 65 -5.04 -20.51 5.80
C HIS A 65 -4.10 -20.77 4.63
N LEU A 66 -2.81 -20.55 4.86
CA LEU A 66 -1.78 -20.97 3.90
C LEU A 66 -1.83 -22.49 3.76
N ALA A 67 -1.64 -22.98 2.54
CA ALA A 67 -1.45 -24.41 2.31
C ALA A 67 -0.22 -24.89 3.11
N PRO A 68 -0.23 -26.13 3.62
CA PRO A 68 0.96 -26.72 4.23
C PRO A 68 2.14 -26.66 3.26
N LEU A 69 3.30 -26.27 3.76
CA LEU A 69 4.55 -26.47 3.02
C LEU A 69 4.81 -27.99 3.09
N GLY A 70 4.72 -28.64 1.93
CA GLY A 70 4.76 -30.09 1.78
C GLY A 70 6.03 -30.76 2.28
#